data_AF-A0A1N7QUN1-F1
#
_entry.id   AF-A0A1N7QUN1-F1
#
_cell.length_a   1.000
_cell.length_b   1.000
_cell.length_c   1.000
_cell.angle_alpha   90.00
_cell.angle_beta   90.00
_cell.angle_gamma   90.00
#
_symmetry.space_group_name_H-M   'P 1'
#
loop_
_entity.id
_entity.type
_entity.pdbx_description
1 polymer ?
#
loop_
_entity_poly.entity_id
_entity_poly.type
_entity_poly.pdbx_seq_one_letter_code
_entity_poly.pdbx_strand_id
1 'polypeptide(L)'
;MKTKHILPALALFTSITFSTQAATPSNREIKERISAMTEDQKQQRSEEIKMRVEEINKTDKSELTTAERKAMKEEMKMMRKEAKAMGGGGIYISLAGILIIILILILIL
;
A
#
# COMPACT_ATOMS: atom_id res chain seq x y z
N MET A 1 7.31 49.50 36.50
CA MET A 1 7.77 48.20 35.99
C MET A 1 7.28 47.09 36.92
N LYS A 2 6.52 46.12 36.39
CA LYS A 2 6.51 44.67 36.75
C LYS A 2 5.30 44.02 36.08
N THR A 3 5.51 43.59 34.84
CA THR A 3 4.60 42.79 34.01
C THR A 3 4.30 41.44 34.67
N LYS A 4 3.08 41.25 35.17
CA LYS A 4 2.61 40.00 35.77
C LYS A 4 1.39 39.43 35.04
N HIS A 5 1.41 39.36 33.71
CA HIS A 5 0.39 38.61 32.94
C HIS A 5 1.06 37.86 31.78
N ILE A 6 1.94 36.91 32.11
CA ILE A 6 2.56 36.00 31.13
C ILE A 6 1.99 34.59 31.33
N LEU A 7 0.66 34.44 31.43
CA LEU A 7 0.08 33.12 31.69
C LEU A 7 -1.17 32.69 30.89
N PRO A 8 -1.86 33.50 30.07
CA PRO A 8 -2.90 32.94 29.21
C PRO A 8 -2.57 32.99 27.70
N ALA A 9 -1.33 33.27 27.29
CA ALA A 9 -0.99 33.37 25.86
C ALA A 9 -0.47 32.07 25.21
N LEU A 10 -0.17 31.03 25.99
CA LEU A 10 0.42 29.78 25.46
C LEU A 10 -0.57 28.61 25.31
N ALA A 11 -1.83 28.78 25.74
CA ALA A 11 -2.81 27.69 25.79
C ALA A 11 -3.71 27.56 24.55
N LEU A 12 -3.45 28.29 23.45
CA LEU A 12 -4.40 28.43 22.34
C LEU A 12 -4.02 27.75 21.02
N PHE A 13 -3.02 26.86 21.00
CA PHE A 13 -2.60 26.20 19.74
C PHE A 13 -2.64 24.67 19.76
N THR A 14 -3.24 24.06 20.78
CA THR A 14 -3.39 22.61 20.79
C THR A 14 -4.71 22.19 20.17
N SER A 15 -4.57 21.29 19.19
CA SER A 15 -5.51 20.22 18.82
C SER A 15 -6.77 20.57 18.02
N ILE A 16 -6.59 20.68 16.70
CA ILE A 16 -7.50 20.01 15.76
C ILE A 16 -6.66 19.17 14.80
N THR A 17 -6.18 18.01 15.26
CA THR A 17 -5.74 16.95 14.35
C THR A 17 -6.98 16.17 13.94
N PHE A 18 -7.61 16.56 12.83
CA PHE A 18 -8.70 15.82 12.25
C PHE A 18 -8.12 14.56 11.60
N SER A 19 -8.17 13.42 12.30
CA SER A 19 -7.75 12.14 11.74
C SER A 19 -8.82 11.67 10.75
N THR A 20 -8.63 11.95 9.47
CA THR A 20 -9.48 11.39 8.41
C THR A 20 -9.23 9.90 8.31
N GLN A 21 -10.20 9.10 8.74
CA GLN A 21 -10.12 7.65 8.61
C GLN A 21 -10.62 7.28 7.21
N ALA A 22 -9.69 6.97 6.30
CA ALA A 22 -10.02 6.58 4.94
C ALA A 22 -10.81 5.26 4.96
N ALA A 23 -11.99 5.26 4.34
CA ALA A 23 -12.82 4.07 4.19
C ALA A 23 -12.15 3.06 3.26
N THR A 24 -12.10 1.79 3.67
CA THR A 24 -11.56 0.71 2.82
C THR A 24 -12.55 0.38 1.70
N PRO A 25 -12.14 0.39 0.42
CA PRO A 25 -13.07 0.10 -0.67
C PRO A 25 -13.57 -1.34 -0.62
N SER A 26 -14.83 -1.51 -0.98
CA SER A 26 -15.52 -2.79 -1.11
C SER A 26 -14.98 -3.59 -2.31
N ASN A 27 -15.19 -4.91 -2.29
CA ASN A 27 -14.78 -5.76 -3.41
C ASN A 27 -15.49 -5.38 -4.72
N ARG A 28 -16.72 -4.85 -4.65
CA ARG A 28 -17.47 -4.38 -5.83
C ARG A 28 -16.78 -3.17 -6.45
N GLU A 29 -16.45 -2.17 -5.64
CA GLU A 29 -15.75 -0.96 -6.09
C GLU A 29 -14.37 -1.26 -6.67
N ILE A 30 -13.63 -2.20 -6.07
CA ILE A 30 -12.34 -2.67 -6.61
C ILE A 30 -12.53 -3.26 -8.00
N LYS A 31 -13.54 -4.13 -8.18
CA LYS A 31 -13.81 -4.79 -9.46
C LYS A 31 -14.26 -3.81 -10.54
N GLU A 32 -15.13 -2.87 -10.18
CA GLU A 32 -15.59 -1.80 -11.08
C GLU A 32 -14.42 -0.93 -11.54
N ARG A 33 -13.57 -0.49 -10.62
CA ARG A 33 -12.35 0.28 -10.94
C ARG A 33 -11.44 -0.48 -11.90
N ILE A 34 -11.15 -1.76 -11.62
CA ILE A 34 -10.27 -2.58 -12.47
C ILE A 34 -10.90 -2.83 -13.85
N SER A 35 -12.22 -3.01 -13.92
CA SER A 35 -12.91 -3.22 -15.20
C SER A 35 -12.87 -2.00 -16.11
N ALA A 36 -12.71 -0.79 -15.53
CA ALA A 36 -12.55 0.45 -16.26
C ALA A 36 -11.09 0.74 -16.67
N MET A 37 -10.11 -0.07 -16.24
CA MET A 37 -8.69 0.11 -16.58
C MET A 37 -8.36 -0.54 -17.93
N THR A 38 -7.50 0.11 -18.70
CA THR A 38 -6.84 -0.51 -19.86
C THR A 38 -5.85 -1.59 -19.41
N GLU A 39 -5.38 -2.41 -20.34
CA GLU A 39 -4.42 -3.47 -20.02
C GLU A 39 -3.07 -2.90 -19.54
N ASP A 40 -2.59 -1.83 -20.17
CA ASP A 40 -1.37 -1.13 -19.74
C ASP A 40 -1.51 -0.57 -18.32
N GLN A 41 -2.68 -0.02 -17.98
CA GLN A 41 -2.95 0.49 -16.63
C GLN A 41 -2.98 -0.63 -15.59
N LYS A 42 -3.54 -1.79 -15.92
CA LYS A 42 -3.49 -2.97 -15.03
C LYS A 42 -2.07 -3.46 -14.83
N GLN A 43 -1.26 -3.46 -15.89
CA GLN A 43 0.14 -3.87 -15.82
C GLN A 43 0.95 -2.94 -14.91
N GLN A 44 0.86 -1.62 -15.13
CA GLN A 44 1.50 -0.62 -14.27
C GLN A 44 1.07 -0.77 -12.81
N ARG A 45 -0.24 -0.96 -12.57
CA ARG A 45 -0.76 -1.12 -11.22
C ARG A 45 -0.28 -2.42 -10.55
N SER A 46 -0.13 -3.49 -11.32
CA SER A 46 0.44 -4.75 -10.84
C SER A 46 1.91 -4.60 -10.41
N GLU A 47 2.69 -3.83 -11.17
CA GLU A 47 4.08 -3.51 -10.83
C GLU A 47 4.20 -2.67 -9.56
N GLU A 48 3.35 -1.64 -9.41
CA GLU A 48 3.26 -0.85 -8.17
C GLU A 48 2.94 -1.73 -6.96
N ILE A 49 1.94 -2.60 -7.08
CA ILE A 49 1.56 -3.55 -6.02
C ILE A 49 2.75 -4.45 -5.67
N LYS A 50 3.48 -4.96 -6.66
CA LYS A 50 4.65 -5.82 -6.44
C LYS A 50 5.74 -5.09 -5.65
N MET A 51 6.11 -3.88 -6.06
CA MET A 51 7.13 -3.08 -5.38
C MET A 51 6.72 -2.78 -3.93
N ARG A 52 5.46 -2.39 -3.70
CA ARG A 52 4.97 -2.06 -2.36
C ARG A 52 4.88 -3.28 -1.44
N VAL A 53 4.47 -4.44 -1.97
CA VAL A 53 4.49 -5.70 -1.21
C VAL A 53 5.91 -6.08 -0.81
N GLU A 54 6.88 -5.92 -1.70
CA GLU A 54 8.29 -6.19 -1.39
C GLU A 54 8.82 -5.26 -0.30
N GLU A 55 8.51 -3.97 -0.37
CA GLU A 55 8.83 -2.99 0.65
C GLU A 55 8.24 -3.38 2.03
N ILE A 56 6.94 -3.70 2.08
CA ILE A 56 6.24 -4.12 3.31
C ILE A 56 6.84 -5.42 3.89
N ASN A 57 7.32 -6.32 3.03
CA ASN A 57 7.95 -7.56 3.45
C ASN A 57 9.35 -7.33 4.03
N LYS A 58 10.11 -6.37 3.48
CA LYS A 58 11.45 -5.99 3.95
C LYS A 58 11.44 -5.02 5.14
N THR A 59 10.29 -4.41 5.43
CA THR A 59 10.14 -3.50 6.56
C THR A 59 10.35 -4.24 7.88
N ASP A 60 11.27 -3.78 8.72
CA ASP A 60 11.34 -4.23 10.11
C ASP A 60 10.13 -3.68 10.89
N LYS A 61 9.39 -4.60 11.52
CA LYS A 61 8.13 -4.31 12.22
C LYS A 61 8.29 -4.29 13.74
N SER A 62 9.52 -4.47 14.23
CA SER A 62 9.85 -4.52 15.65
C SER A 62 9.49 -3.22 16.37
N GLU A 63 9.70 -2.08 15.70
CA GLU A 63 9.44 -0.73 16.25
C GLU A 63 8.03 -0.21 15.98
N LEU A 64 7.21 -0.92 15.18
CA LEU A 64 5.89 -0.45 14.81
C LEU A 64 4.85 -0.62 15.92
N THR A 65 4.05 0.41 16.13
CA THR A 65 2.88 0.35 17.00
C THR A 65 1.84 -0.65 16.48
N THR A 66 0.94 -1.07 17.36
CA THR A 66 -0.18 -1.96 16.97
C THR A 66 -1.06 -1.35 15.87
N ALA A 67 -1.25 -0.03 15.90
CA ALA A 67 -2.04 0.69 14.89
C ALA A 67 -1.35 0.66 13.52
N GLU A 68 -0.05 0.93 13.46
CA GLU A 68 0.73 0.90 12.21
C GLU A 68 0.81 -0.51 11.63
N ARG A 69 1.04 -1.52 12.47
CA ARG A 69 1.02 -2.92 12.03
C ARG A 69 -0.35 -3.32 11.47
N LYS A 70 -1.44 -2.82 12.06
CA LYS A 70 -2.80 -3.06 11.55
C LYS A 70 -3.01 -2.34 10.21
N ALA A 71 -2.56 -1.11 10.07
CA ALA A 71 -2.65 -0.35 8.83
C ALA A 71 -1.90 -1.05 7.68
N MET A 72 -0.65 -1.49 7.91
CA MET A 72 0.13 -2.24 6.91
C MET A 72 -0.53 -3.57 6.52
N LYS A 73 -1.17 -4.27 7.46
CA LYS A 73 -1.92 -5.51 7.17
C LYS A 73 -3.14 -5.24 6.29
N GLU A 74 -3.90 -4.19 6.58
CA GLU A 74 -5.04 -3.82 5.74
C GLU A 74 -4.59 -3.35 4.37
N GLU A 75 -3.49 -2.58 4.27
CA GLU A 75 -2.89 -2.20 2.99
C GLU A 75 -2.52 -3.43 2.14
N MET A 76 -1.78 -4.39 2.72
CA MET A 76 -1.41 -5.64 2.03
C MET A 76 -2.64 -6.44 1.57
N LYS A 77 -3.67 -6.51 2.41
CA LYS A 77 -4.93 -7.20 2.10
C LYS A 77 -5.68 -6.53 0.95
N MET A 78 -5.66 -5.19 0.90
CA MET A 78 -6.27 -4.42 -0.20
C MET A 78 -5.53 -4.65 -1.52
N MET A 79 -4.20 -4.58 -1.51
CA MET A 79 -3.39 -4.89 -2.69
C MET A 79 -3.62 -6.33 -3.20
N ARG A 80 -3.75 -7.30 -2.29
CA ARG A 80 -4.09 -8.68 -2.64
C ARG A 80 -5.45 -8.79 -3.34
N LYS A 81 -6.47 -8.05 -2.86
CA LYS A 81 -7.79 -8.02 -3.50
C LYS A 81 -7.73 -7.42 -4.89
N GLU A 82 -6.99 -6.32 -5.04
CA GLU A 82 -6.78 -5.64 -6.31
C GLU A 82 -6.09 -6.57 -7.32
N ALA A 83 -4.97 -7.19 -6.94
CA ALA A 83 -4.27 -8.17 -7.77
C ALA A 83 -5.14 -9.37 -8.14
N LYS A 84 -5.96 -9.89 -7.21
CA LYS A 84 -6.89 -11.00 -7.51
C LYS A 84 -7.95 -10.59 -8.54
N ALA A 85 -8.49 -9.38 -8.41
CA ALA A 85 -9.53 -8.87 -9.29
C ALA A 85 -9.01 -8.53 -10.71
N MET A 86 -7.70 -8.34 -10.89
CA MET A 86 -7.06 -8.17 -12.21
C MET A 86 -6.99 -9.45 -13.04
N GLY A 87 -7.22 -10.66 -12.49
CA GLY A 87 -7.19 -11.85 -13.34
C GLY A 87 -6.96 -13.21 -12.68
N GLY A 88 -7.04 -13.36 -11.36
CA GLY A 88 -7.38 -14.64 -10.71
C GLY A 88 -6.52 -15.89 -10.97
N GLY A 89 -5.33 -15.81 -11.58
CA GLY A 89 -4.55 -16.99 -11.95
C GLY A 89 -3.06 -16.73 -11.99
N GLY A 90 -2.48 -16.48 -10.81
CA GLY A 90 -1.04 -16.23 -10.67
C GLY A 90 -0.66 -14.78 -10.97
N ILE A 91 0.25 -14.25 -10.18
CA ILE A 91 1.17 -13.23 -10.67
C ILE A 91 1.87 -13.92 -11.85
N TYR A 92 1.34 -13.76 -13.06
CA TYR A 92 2.17 -13.95 -14.23
C TYR A 92 3.24 -12.89 -14.02
N ILE A 93 4.43 -13.36 -13.70
CA ILE A 93 5.57 -12.71 -14.28
C ILE A 93 5.17 -12.53 -15.75
N SER A 94 5.04 -11.28 -16.21
CA SER A 94 4.81 -10.98 -17.63
C SER A 94 5.58 -12.00 -18.46
N LEU A 95 5.05 -12.49 -19.58
CA LEU A 95 5.70 -13.53 -20.41
C LEU A 95 7.24 -13.35 -20.46
N ALA A 96 7.70 -12.09 -20.52
CA ALA A 96 9.08 -11.65 -20.34
C ALA A 96 9.86 -12.17 -19.10
N GLY A 97 9.32 -12.15 -17.89
CA GLY A 97 10.06 -12.56 -16.69
C GLY A 97 9.94 -14.05 -16.33
N ILE A 98 8.89 -14.76 -16.75
CA ILE A 98 8.92 -16.25 -16.73
C ILE A 98 10.02 -16.73 -17.68
N LEU A 99 10.14 -16.11 -18.86
CA LEU A 99 11.23 -16.36 -19.79
C LEU A 99 12.59 -16.08 -19.13
N ILE A 100 12.76 -14.99 -18.38
CA ILE A 100 14.03 -14.67 -17.67
C ILE A 100 14.40 -15.72 -16.63
N ILE A 101 13.46 -16.20 -15.82
CA ILE A 101 13.75 -17.26 -14.83
C ILE A 101 14.14 -18.56 -15.53
N ILE A 102 13.44 -18.95 -16.60
CA ILE A 102 13.78 -20.12 -17.42
C ILE A 102 15.17 -19.96 -18.05
N LEU A 103 15.51 -18.77 -18.56
CA LEU A 103 16.81 -18.46 -19.15
C LEU A 103 17.95 -18.61 -18.13
N ILE A 104 17.76 -18.11 -16.91
CA ILE A 104 18.75 -18.23 -15.82
C ILE A 104 18.96 -19.69 -15.43
N LEU A 105 17.90 -20.51 -15.37
CA LEU A 105 18.03 -21.94 -15.09
C LEU A 105 18.83 -22.69 -16.14
N ILE A 106 18.71 -22.31 -17.43
CA ILE A 106 19.51 -22.88 -18.53
C ILE A 106 20.98 -22.47 -18.43
N LEU A 107 21.29 -21.27 -17.93
CA LEU A 107 22.68 -20.81 -17.78
C LEU A 107 23.40 -21.46 -16.58
N ILE A 108 22.66 -21.96 -15.59
CA ILE A 108 23.20 -22.54 -14.36
C ILE A 108 23.32 -24.07 -14.45
N LEU A 109 22.52 -24.73 -15.30
CA LEU A 109 22.58 -26.17 -15.57
C LEU A 109 23.67 -26.51 -16.60
#